data_AF-A0A7C4RT75-F1
#
_entry.id   AF-A0A7C4RT75-F1
#
_cell.length_a   1.000
_cell.length_b   1.000
_cell.length_c   1.000
_cell.angle_alpha   90.00
_cell.angle_beta   90.00
_cell.angle_gamma   90.00
#
_symmetry.space_group_name_H-M   'P 1'
#
loop_
_entity.id
_entity.type
_entity.pdbx_description
1 polymer ?
#
loop_
_entity_poly.entity_id
_entity_poly.type
_entity_poly.pdbx_seq_one_letter_code
_entity_poly.pdbx_strand_id
1 'polypeptide(L)'
;RPLFVAHSMKEQLRLFWEMNDLETATEFLNVWCRDAMQSGIMALAKVAKTLGAYRTGLLNYFKHFITNGVVEGINNKIKTLKRQAYGFRDMVYFKLRLYHLHTQRYSLSG
;
A
#
# COMPACT_ATOMS: atom_id res chain seq x y z
N ARG A 1 9.44 10.69 25.38
CA ARG A 1 8.14 11.36 25.12
C ARG A 1 7.69 11.33 23.65
N PRO A 2 8.51 11.62 22.61
CA PRO A 2 8.02 11.63 21.21
C PRO A 2 7.58 10.25 20.67
N LEU A 3 8.10 9.15 21.21
CA LEU A 3 7.72 7.78 20.81
C LEU A 3 6.24 7.45 21.05
N PHE A 4 5.67 7.88 22.18
CA PHE A 4 4.27 7.62 22.49
C PHE A 4 3.34 8.34 21.51
N VAL A 5 3.60 9.62 21.24
CA VAL A 5 2.83 10.42 20.27
C VAL A 5 2.91 9.80 18.88
N ALA A 6 4.11 9.44 18.42
CA ALA A 6 4.29 8.79 17.12
C ALA A 6 3.53 7.45 17.03
N HIS A 7 3.58 6.63 18.09
CA HIS A 7 2.84 5.38 18.14
C HIS A 7 1.32 5.60 18.11
N SER A 8 0.81 6.50 18.95
CA SER A 8 -0.63 6.81 19.02
C SER A 8 -1.16 7.35 17.70
N MET A 9 -0.45 8.27 17.05
CA MET A 9 -0.87 8.80 15.74
C MET A 9 -0.82 7.75 14.63
N LYS A 10 0.12 6.80 14.70
CA LYS A 10 0.17 5.65 13.79
C LYS A 10 -1.01 4.70 14.01
N GLU A 11 -1.45 4.48 15.24
CA GLU A 11 -2.67 3.71 15.52
C GLU A 11 -3.94 4.46 15.07
N GLN A 12 -4.03 5.77 15.33
CA GLN A 12 -5.14 6.60 14.82
C GLN A 12 -5.26 6.52 13.29
N LEU A 13 -4.14 6.56 12.56
CA LEU A 13 -4.15 6.48 11.10
C LEU A 13 -4.80 5.17 10.59
N ARG A 14 -4.78 4.08 11.36
CA ARG A 14 -5.43 2.81 10.95
C ARG A 14 -6.95 2.96 10.82
N LEU A 15 -7.56 3.81 11.64
CA LEU A 15 -8.99 4.11 11.63
C LEU A 15 -9.44 4.72 10.30
N PHE A 16 -8.53 5.32 9.53
CA PHE A 16 -8.82 5.86 8.20
C PHE A 16 -9.52 4.81 7.32
N TRP A 17 -9.06 3.55 7.36
CA TRP A 17 -9.61 2.48 6.52
C TRP A 17 -10.92 1.89 7.03
N GLU A 18 -11.35 2.27 8.23
CA GLU A 18 -12.63 1.87 8.84
C GLU A 18 -13.74 2.90 8.57
N MET A 19 -13.42 4.01 7.89
CA MET A 19 -14.40 5.05 7.52
C MET A 19 -15.39 4.52 6.47
N ASN A 20 -16.65 4.89 6.61
CA ASN A 20 -17.74 4.38 5.78
C ASN A 20 -17.96 5.18 4.49
N ASP A 21 -17.45 6.42 4.42
CA ASP A 21 -17.72 7.32 3.32
C ASP A 21 -16.53 8.23 3.00
N LEU A 22 -16.58 8.82 1.81
CA LEU A 22 -15.52 9.67 1.26
C LEU A 22 -15.36 10.98 2.04
N GLU A 23 -16.43 11.54 2.58
CA GLU A 23 -16.43 12.84 3.25
C GLU A 23 -15.74 12.73 4.61
N THR A 24 -16.13 11.75 5.42
CA THR A 24 -15.48 11.47 6.71
C THR A 24 -14.01 11.09 6.55
N ALA A 25 -13.68 10.25 5.57
CA ALA A 25 -12.29 9.91 5.25
C ALA A 25 -11.48 11.15 4.82
N THR A 26 -12.09 12.04 4.04
CA THR A 26 -11.46 13.29 3.60
C THR A 26 -11.13 14.21 4.77
N GLU A 27 -12.11 14.43 5.65
CA GLU A 27 -11.92 15.27 6.83
C GLU A 27 -10.86 14.67 7.75
N PHE A 28 -10.96 13.37 8.04
CA PHE A 28 -9.99 12.66 8.86
C PHE A 28 -8.55 12.84 8.33
N LEU A 29 -8.34 12.63 7.03
CA LEU A 29 -7.02 12.73 6.43
C LEU A 29 -6.45 14.14 6.53
N ASN A 30 -7.30 15.16 6.36
CA ASN A 30 -6.90 16.56 6.49
C ASN A 30 -6.50 16.90 7.93
N VAL A 31 -7.30 16.48 8.91
CA VAL A 31 -7.01 16.68 10.35
C VAL A 31 -5.72 15.96 10.73
N TRP A 32 -5.61 14.68 10.40
CA TRP A 32 -4.43 13.89 10.73
C TRP A 32 -3.14 14.47 10.14
N CYS A 33 -3.17 14.93 8.88
CA CYS A 33 -2.00 15.57 8.25
C CYS A 33 -1.60 16.87 8.96
N ARG A 34 -2.57 17.70 9.34
CA ARG A 34 -2.32 18.94 10.06
C ARG A 34 -1.69 18.66 11.44
N ASP A 35 -2.26 17.74 12.19
CA ASP A 35 -1.79 17.38 13.52
C ASP A 35 -0.38 16.77 13.45
N ALA A 36 -0.12 15.94 12.43
CA ALA A 36 1.19 15.34 12.19
C ALA A 36 2.25 16.40 11.87
N MET A 37 1.90 17.45 11.11
CA MET A 37 2.78 18.58 10.82
C MET A 37 3.04 19.45 12.06
N GLN A 38 2.02 19.64 12.92
CA GLN A 38 2.12 20.44 14.14
C GLN A 38 2.78 19.69 15.32
N SER A 39 2.88 18.36 15.25
CA SER A 39 3.46 17.52 16.31
C SER A 39 4.94 17.82 16.63
N GLY A 40 5.65 18.52 15.75
CA GLY A 40 7.10 18.76 15.86
C GLY A 40 7.95 17.51 15.59
N ILE A 41 7.35 16.37 15.24
CA ILE A 41 8.05 15.12 14.97
C ILE A 41 8.29 15.01 13.45
N MET A 42 9.54 15.18 13.03
CA MET A 42 9.93 15.16 11.61
C MET A 42 9.46 13.91 10.86
N ALA A 43 9.46 12.75 11.52
CA ALA A 43 8.99 11.50 10.93
C ALA A 43 7.50 11.55 10.57
N LEU A 44 6.66 12.09 11.46
CA LEU A 44 5.21 12.25 11.20
C LEU A 44 4.94 13.30 10.13
N ALA A 45 5.66 14.42 10.16
CA ALA A 45 5.57 15.44 9.11
C ALA A 45 5.91 14.86 7.73
N LYS A 46 6.92 13.98 7.64
CA LYS A 46 7.25 13.27 6.40
C LYS A 46 6.11 12.37 5.93
N VAL A 47 5.48 11.61 6.84
CA VAL A 47 4.32 10.77 6.52
C VAL A 47 3.15 11.63 6.02
N ALA A 48 2.85 12.74 6.70
CA ALA A 48 1.79 13.67 6.30
C ALA A 48 1.99 14.20 4.88
N LYS A 49 3.21 14.59 4.52
CA LYS A 49 3.56 15.02 3.15
C LYS A 49 3.32 13.91 2.13
N THR A 50 3.73 12.67 2.43
CA THR A 50 3.48 11.52 1.57
C THR A 50 1.99 11.26 1.39
N LEU A 51 1.22 11.24 2.48
CA LEU A 51 -0.24 11.05 2.43
C LEU A 51 -0.92 12.16 1.61
N GLY A 52 -0.49 13.42 1.78
CA GLY A 52 -0.96 14.55 0.98
C GLY A 52 -0.68 14.38 -0.52
N ALA A 53 0.53 13.94 -0.89
CA ALA A 53 0.90 13.68 -2.28
C ALA A 53 0.06 12.56 -2.93
N TYR A 54 -0.30 11.53 -2.16
CA TYR A 54 -1.12 10.41 -2.64
C TYR A 54 -2.60 10.51 -2.29
N ARG A 55 -3.08 11.68 -1.81
CA ARG A 55 -4.45 11.91 -1.32
C ARG A 55 -5.52 11.43 -2.28
N THR A 56 -5.37 11.72 -3.57
CA THR A 56 -6.34 11.31 -4.60
C THR A 56 -6.49 9.79 -4.65
N GLY A 57 -5.39 9.04 -4.59
CA GLY A 57 -5.41 7.58 -4.62
C GLY A 57 -6.02 6.99 -3.34
N LEU A 58 -5.66 7.55 -2.18
CA LEU A 58 -6.20 7.14 -0.88
C LEU A 58 -7.72 7.33 -0.82
N LEU A 59 -8.21 8.49 -1.26
CA LEU A 59 -9.64 8.80 -1.24
C LEU A 59 -10.44 8.04 -2.31
N ASN A 60 -9.81 7.66 -3.43
CA ASN A 60 -10.46 6.85 -4.46
C ASN A 60 -10.82 5.44 -3.95
N TYR A 61 -10.15 4.95 -2.90
CA TYR A 61 -10.53 3.72 -2.21
C TYR A 61 -11.98 3.75 -1.76
N PHE A 62 -12.46 4.84 -1.15
CA PHE A 62 -13.83 4.93 -0.61
C PHE A 62 -14.93 5.03 -1.67
N LYS A 63 -14.56 5.22 -2.95
CA LYS A 63 -15.54 5.20 -4.05
C LYS A 63 -15.89 3.79 -4.51
N HIS A 64 -14.95 2.86 -4.41
CA HIS A 64 -15.08 1.52 -5.02
C HIS A 64 -14.66 0.37 -4.09
N PHE A 65 -14.06 0.68 -2.93
CA PHE A 65 -13.43 -0.24 -1.98
C PHE A 65 -12.46 -1.25 -2.63
N ILE A 66 -11.84 -0.87 -3.75
CA ILE A 66 -10.88 -1.71 -4.46
C ILE A 66 -9.51 -1.55 -3.81
N THR A 67 -8.96 -2.66 -3.31
CA THR A 67 -7.60 -2.71 -2.79
C THR A 67 -6.60 -3.09 -3.88
N ASN A 68 -5.35 -2.66 -3.74
CA ASN A 68 -4.25 -3.14 -4.60
C ASN A 68 -3.78 -4.55 -4.24
N GLY A 69 -4.41 -5.24 -3.28
CA GLY A 69 -3.92 -6.53 -2.75
C GLY A 69 -3.82 -7.64 -3.81
N VAL A 70 -4.77 -7.71 -4.74
CA VAL A 70 -4.70 -8.68 -5.86
C VAL A 70 -3.51 -8.39 -6.78
N VAL A 71 -3.31 -7.12 -7.12
CA VAL A 71 -2.20 -6.68 -7.97
C VAL A 71 -0.85 -6.91 -7.29
N GLU A 72 -0.76 -6.63 -5.98
CA GLU A 72 0.42 -6.91 -5.16
C GLU A 72 0.71 -8.41 -5.07
N GLY A 73 -0.33 -9.24 -4.90
CA GLY A 73 -0.21 -10.70 -4.93
C GLY A 73 0.36 -11.21 -6.24
N ILE A 74 -0.14 -10.69 -7.38
CA ILE A 74 0.41 -11.00 -8.71
C ILE A 74 1.86 -10.55 -8.82
N ASN A 75 2.18 -9.31 -8.43
CA ASN A 75 3.54 -8.79 -8.46
C ASN A 75 4.51 -9.64 -7.63
N ASN A 76 4.07 -10.13 -6.47
CA ASN A 76 4.86 -11.02 -5.62
C ASN A 76 5.09 -12.38 -6.29
N LYS A 77 4.08 -13.00 -6.90
CA LYS A 77 4.26 -14.24 -7.68
C LYS A 77 5.28 -14.06 -8.81
N ILE A 78 5.21 -12.95 -9.53
CA ILE A 78 6.15 -12.63 -10.62
C ILE A 78 7.58 -12.47 -10.09
N LYS A 79 7.76 -11.75 -8.97
CA LYS A 79 9.06 -11.59 -8.31
C LYS A 79 9.63 -12.94 -7.86
N THR A 80 8.81 -13.81 -7.26
CA THR A 80 9.21 -15.16 -6.86
C THR A 80 9.66 -15.99 -8.06
N LEU A 81 8.89 -15.98 -9.16
CA LEU A 81 9.25 -16.68 -10.39
C LEU A 81 10.60 -16.21 -10.95
N LYS A 82 10.83 -14.90 -11.01
CA LYS A 82 12.13 -14.33 -11.42
C LYS A 82 13.27 -14.78 -10.51
N ARG A 83 13.05 -14.80 -9.19
CA ARG A 83 14.06 -15.20 -8.21
C ARG A 83 14.43 -16.68 -8.34
N GLN A 84 13.45 -17.56 -8.52
CA GLN A 84 13.67 -19.00 -8.70
C GLN A 84 14.44 -19.32 -9.99
N ALA A 85 14.22 -18.53 -11.05
CA ALA A 85 14.91 -18.70 -12.32
C ALA A 85 16.30 -18.05 -12.37
N TYR A 86 16.72 -17.33 -11.31
CA TYR A 86 17.92 -16.46 -11.32
C TYR A 86 17.90 -15.43 -12.47
N GLY A 87 16.71 -14.92 -12.79
CA GLY A 87 16.46 -14.03 -13.92
C GLY A 87 16.13 -14.77 -15.22
N PHE A 88 15.62 -14.00 -16.19
CA PHE A 88 15.31 -14.52 -17.53
C PHE A 88 16.08 -13.70 -18.55
N ARG A 89 16.82 -14.37 -19.44
CA ARG A 89 17.52 -13.72 -20.57
C ARG A 89 16.60 -13.58 -21.79
N ASP A 90 15.68 -14.52 -21.96
CA ASP A 90 14.67 -14.53 -23.02
C ASP A 90 13.34 -13.97 -22.51
N MET A 91 12.94 -12.82 -23.07
CA MET A 91 11.70 -12.13 -22.72
C MET A 91 10.44 -12.79 -23.30
N VAL A 92 10.56 -13.51 -24.42
CA VAL A 92 9.45 -14.28 -24.99
C VAL A 92 9.15 -15.46 -24.06
N TYR A 93 10.19 -16.17 -23.62
CA TYR A 93 10.04 -17.24 -22.64
C TYR A 93 9.49 -16.73 -21.30
N PHE A 94 9.96 -15.57 -20.82
CA PHE A 94 9.42 -14.96 -19.61
C PHE A 94 7.92 -14.65 -19.73
N LYS A 95 7.46 -14.08 -20.85
CA LYS A 95 6.03 -13.82 -21.09
C LYS A 95 5.20 -15.11 -21.09
N LEU A 96 5.69 -16.19 -21.70
CA LEU A 96 5.03 -17.50 -21.66
C LEU A 96 4.88 -18.01 -20.22
N ARG A 97 5.93 -17.88 -19.40
CA ARG A 97 5.89 -18.24 -17.98
C ARG A 97 4.91 -17.37 -17.19
N LEU A 98 4.77 -16.08 -17.52
CA LEU A 98 3.77 -15.18 -16.93
C LEU A 98 2.35 -15.60 -17.29
N TYR A 99 2.08 -15.93 -18.56
CA TYR A 99 0.78 -16.44 -18.96
C TYR A 99 0.44 -17.75 -18.26
N HIS A 100 1.41 -18.62 -18.02
CA HIS A 100 1.16 -19.85 -17.24
C HIS A 100 0.93 -19.60 -15.75
N LEU A 101 1.41 -18.48 -15.19
CA LEU A 101 1.36 -18.21 -13.75
C LEU A 101 -0.07 -18.14 -13.17
N HIS A 102 -1.07 -17.78 -13.98
CA HIS A 102 -2.47 -17.70 -13.53
C HIS A 102 -3.16 -19.08 -13.46
N THR A 103 -2.63 -20.10 -14.15
CA THR A 103 -3.19 -21.47 -14.13
C THR A 103 -2.65 -22.29 -12.96
N GLN A 104 -1.58 -21.83 -12.31
CA GLN A 104 -0.97 -22.52 -11.17
C GLN A 104 -1.65 -22.10 -9.84
N ARG A 105 -2.59 -22.92 -9.37
CA ARG A 105 -3.01 -22.95 -7.95
C ARG A 105 -1.91 -23.68 -7.16
N TYR A 106 -1.08 -22.91 -6.44
CA TYR A 106 0.06 -23.27 -5.54
C TYR A 106 0.28 -24.77 -5.22
N SER A 107 1.50 -25.32 -5.29
CA SER A 107 2.67 -24.91 -4.50
C SER A 107 3.97 -24.81 -5.32
N LEU A 108 4.65 -23.68 -5.24
CA LEU A 108 6.09 -23.62 -5.51
C LEU A 108 6.81 -23.96 -4.20
N SER A 109 6.60 -25.19 -3.72
CA SER A 109 7.48 -25.83 -2.74
C SER A 109 8.82 -26.08 -3.43
N GLY A 110 9.89 -25.67 -2.75
CA GLY A 110 11.26 -25.71 -3.26
C GLY A 110 11.77 -27.11 -3.56
#